data_AF-X1BVV8-F1
#
_entry.id   AF-X1BVV8-F1
#
_cell.length_a   1.000
_cell.length_b   1.000
_cell.length_c   1.000
_cell.angle_alpha   90.00
_cell.angle_beta   90.00
_cell.angle_gamma   90.00
#
_symmetry.space_group_name_H-M   'P 1'
#
loop_
_entity.id
_entity.type
_entity.pdbx_description
1 polymer ?
#
loop_
_entity_poly.entity_id
_entity_poly.type
_entity_poly.pdbx_seq_one_letter_code
_entity_poly.pdbx_strand_id
1 'polypeptide(L)'
;MSIRKTEIQKLKKGSYVIEDGEPCLIKSIEKSKSGKHGHAKMKVVCVGLFDGNKRSLTIPSGHMVDTPEKETPKIIKKSRKRRIAIGSGTSYTTINKMLDQYNQMKSMMKKFMKLRKKSKRGGLPGLPPGFDLPS
;
A
#
# COMPACT_ATOMS: atom_id res chain seq x y z
N MET A 1 12.19 -0.86 0.55
CA MET A 1 10.93 -0.39 1.17
C MET A 1 11.14 0.98 1.80
N SER A 2 10.15 1.89 1.84
CA SER A 2 10.26 3.07 2.72
C SER A 2 9.75 2.70 4.07
N ILE A 3 10.58 2.84 5.08
CA ILE A 3 10.20 2.67 6.47
C ILE A 3 9.82 4.05 7.01
N ARG A 4 8.72 4.14 7.76
CA ARG A 4 8.34 5.35 8.51
C ARG A 4 8.13 5.00 9.97
N LYS A 5 8.69 5.82 10.85
CA LYS A 5 8.42 5.75 12.29
C LYS A 5 7.05 6.35 12.59
N THR A 6 6.21 5.60 13.29
CA THR A 6 4.92 6.07 13.80
C THR A 6 4.72 5.53 15.20
N GLU A 7 3.90 6.21 16.01
CA GLU A 7 3.50 5.71 17.32
C GLU A 7 2.56 4.51 17.17
N ILE A 8 2.72 3.51 18.05
CA ILE A 8 1.87 2.33 18.09
C ILE A 8 0.40 2.67 18.38
N GLN A 9 0.13 3.74 19.13
CA GLN A 9 -1.23 4.20 19.45
C GLN A 9 -2.05 4.53 18.20
N LYS A 10 -1.41 4.98 17.12
CA LYS A 10 -2.06 5.37 15.86
C LYS A 10 -2.36 4.17 14.95
N LEU A 11 -1.81 3.00 15.25
CA LEU A 11 -1.99 1.80 14.45
C LEU A 11 -3.29 1.07 14.80
N LYS A 12 -3.83 0.40 13.78
CA LYS A 12 -5.09 -0.37 13.86
C LYS A 12 -4.86 -1.79 13.35
N LYS A 13 -5.76 -2.71 13.69
CA LYS A 13 -5.82 -4.04 13.07
C LYS A 13 -5.81 -3.93 11.54
N GLY A 14 -4.99 -4.76 10.90
CA GLY A 14 -4.75 -4.72 9.45
C GLY A 14 -3.65 -3.73 9.00
N SER A 15 -3.04 -2.98 9.93
CA SER A 15 -1.83 -2.21 9.64
C SER A 15 -0.60 -3.12 9.65
N TYR A 16 0.47 -2.67 8.99
CA TYR A 16 1.75 -3.36 8.99
C TYR A 16 2.74 -2.68 9.93
N VAL A 17 3.55 -3.48 10.61
CA VAL A 17 4.67 -3.06 11.46
C VAL A 17 5.90 -3.87 11.07
N ILE A 18 7.09 -3.33 11.22
CA ILE A 18 8.35 -4.07 11.04
C ILE A 18 8.88 -4.40 12.42
N GLU A 19 9.01 -5.69 12.69
CA GLU A 19 9.62 -6.23 13.91
C GLU A 19 10.85 -7.05 13.52
N ASP A 20 12.00 -6.76 14.12
CA ASP A 20 13.28 -7.44 13.83
C ASP A 20 13.64 -7.53 12.33
N GLY A 21 13.27 -6.49 11.56
CA GLY A 21 13.52 -6.44 10.12
C GLY A 21 12.47 -7.19 9.28
N GLU A 22 11.50 -7.85 9.91
CA GLU A 22 10.43 -8.56 9.23
C GLU A 22 9.10 -7.79 9.26
N PRO A 23 8.47 -7.53 8.10
CA PRO A 23 7.16 -6.92 8.05
C PRO A 23 6.09 -7.90 8.55
N CYS A 24 5.39 -7.50 9.61
CA CYS A 24 4.32 -8.24 10.23
C CYS A 24 2.97 -7.51 10.06
N LEU A 25 1.90 -8.26 9.80
CA LEU A 25 0.53 -7.78 9.76
C LEU A 25 -0.11 -7.82 11.15
N ILE A 26 -0.63 -6.71 11.64
CA ILE A 26 -1.28 -6.63 12.95
C ILE A 26 -2.65 -7.31 12.91
N LYS A 27 -2.80 -8.39 13.70
CA LYS A 27 -4.06 -9.14 13.87
C LYS A 27 -4.91 -8.62 15.02
N SER A 28 -4.30 -8.24 16.13
CA SER A 28 -5.01 -7.63 17.26
C SER A 28 -4.13 -6.62 18.01
N ILE A 29 -4.80 -5.63 18.62
CA ILE A 29 -4.19 -4.64 19.49
C ILE A 29 -5.06 -4.55 20.74
N GLU A 30 -4.49 -4.88 21.89
CA GLU A 30 -5.12 -4.76 23.20
C GLU A 30 -4.45 -3.62 23.96
N LYS A 31 -5.24 -2.69 24.48
CA LYS A 31 -4.75 -1.61 25.36
C LYS A 31 -4.96 -2.05 26.79
N SER A 32 -3.87 -2.19 27.55
CA SER A 32 -3.95 -2.42 28.99
C SER A 32 -4.36 -1.12 29.71
N LYS A 33 -5.05 -1.29 30.85
CA LYS A 33 -5.40 -0.17 31.71
C LYS A 33 -4.12 0.39 32.34
N SER A 34 -3.87 1.67 32.13
CA SER A 34 -2.82 2.41 32.82
C SER A 34 -3.16 2.60 34.30
N GLY A 35 -2.18 2.43 35.18
CA GLY A 35 -2.30 2.82 36.59
C GLY A 35 -2.25 4.35 36.77
N LYS A 36 -2.40 4.82 38.02
CA LYS A 36 -2.49 6.27 38.39
C LYS A 36 -1.39 7.16 37.80
N HIS A 37 -0.18 6.64 37.59
CA HIS A 37 0.96 7.40 37.02
C HIS A 37 1.63 6.69 35.83
N GLY A 38 0.97 5.69 35.24
CA GLY A 38 1.60 4.82 34.23
C GLY A 38 1.17 5.14 32.80
N HIS A 39 2.07 4.95 31.83
CA HIS A 39 1.70 4.89 30.43
C HIS A 39 0.92 3.59 30.15
N ALA A 40 -0.13 3.68 29.34
CA ALA A 40 -0.89 2.50 28.92
C ALA A 40 0.01 1.58 28.10
N LYS A 41 0.11 0.30 28.48
CA LYS A 41 0.83 -0.70 27.69
C LYS A 41 -0.09 -1.25 26.61
N MET A 42 0.43 -1.45 25.42
CA MET A 42 -0.29 -2.01 24.29
C MET A 42 0.29 -3.39 23.99
N LYS A 43 -0.57 -4.42 24.02
CA LYS A 43 -0.23 -5.76 23.58
C LYS A 43 -0.67 -5.92 22.13
N VAL A 44 0.30 -6.09 21.24
CA VAL A 44 0.11 -6.12 19.80
C VAL A 44 0.46 -7.52 19.33
N VAL A 45 -0.49 -8.17 18.67
CA VAL A 45 -0.27 -9.47 18.06
C VAL A 45 -0.19 -9.27 16.56
N CYS A 46 0.95 -9.63 15.99
CA CYS A 46 1.21 -9.54 14.57
C CYS A 46 1.65 -10.90 14.02
N VAL A 47 1.47 -11.09 12.72
CA VAL A 47 1.88 -12.30 11.98
C VAL A 47 2.84 -11.85 10.90
N GLY A 48 4.03 -12.45 10.85
CA GLY A 48 5.02 -12.15 9.83
C GLY A 48 4.49 -12.45 8.43
N LEU A 49 4.80 -11.56 7.49
CA LEU A 49 4.33 -11.69 6.12
C LEU A 49 5.10 -12.77 5.35
N PHE A 50 6.36 -13.01 5.70
CA PHE A 50 7.24 -13.92 4.98
C PHE A 50 7.39 -15.25 5.72
N ASP A 51 7.56 -15.21 7.04
CA ASP A 51 7.74 -16.42 7.85
C ASP A 51 6.43 -17.02 8.38
N GLY A 52 5.32 -16.26 8.33
CA GLY A 52 4.03 -16.68 8.88
C GLY A 52 4.00 -16.81 10.41
N ASN A 53 5.07 -16.49 11.11
CA ASN A 53 5.17 -16.66 12.55
C ASN A 53 4.41 -15.56 13.29
N LYS A 54 3.72 -15.96 14.37
CA LYS A 54 2.96 -15.05 15.21
C LYS A 54 3.87 -14.47 16.30
N ARG A 55 3.96 -13.14 16.36
CA ARG A 55 4.73 -12.40 17.36
C ARG A 55 3.78 -11.59 18.24
N SER A 56 4.05 -11.54 19.54
CA SER A 56 3.25 -10.80 20.52
C SER A 56 4.14 -9.81 21.27
N LEU A 57 3.91 -8.53 21.05
CA LEU A 57 4.74 -7.45 21.57
C LEU A 57 3.95 -6.68 22.62
N THR A 58 4.55 -6.45 23.79
CA THR A 58 3.96 -5.57 24.82
C THR A 58 4.81 -4.32 24.90
N ILE A 59 4.33 -3.25 24.28
CA ILE A 59 5.05 -1.97 24.18
C ILE A 59 4.24 -0.82 24.78
N PRO A 60 4.87 0.19 25.38
CA PRO A 60 4.17 1.39 25.84
C PRO A 60 3.44 2.09 24.68
N SER A 61 2.31 2.76 24.96
CA SER A 61 1.51 3.43 23.93
C SER A 61 2.26 4.51 23.13
N GLY A 62 3.28 5.13 23.73
CA GLY A 62 4.13 6.13 23.08
C GLY A 62 5.31 5.56 22.29
N HIS A 63 5.48 4.24 22.23
CA HIS A 63 6.61 3.64 21.53
C HIS A 63 6.51 3.87 20.02
N MET A 64 7.62 4.29 19.41
CA MET A 64 7.72 4.44 17.96
C MET A 64 8.06 3.10 17.32
N VAL A 65 7.28 2.71 16.32
CA VAL A 65 7.48 1.50 15.55
C VAL A 65 7.68 1.84 14.08
N ASP A 66 8.46 1.01 13.42
CA ASP A 66 8.71 1.11 12.00
C ASP A 66 7.55 0.53 11.20
N THR A 67 7.07 1.26 10.21
CA THR A 67 5.93 0.85 9.37
C THR A 67 6.31 0.90 7.90
N PRO A 68 5.98 -0.14 7.11
CA PRO A 68 6.24 -0.13 5.69
C PRO A 68 5.28 0.84 4.99
N GLU A 69 5.77 1.50 3.96
CA GLU A 69 4.97 2.43 3.16
C GLU A 69 3.77 1.72 2.52
N LYS A 70 2.57 2.32 2.63
CA LYS A 70 1.33 1.78 2.06
C LYS A 70 1.47 1.49 0.56
N GLU A 71 0.86 0.37 0.14
CA GLU A 71 0.78 -0.07 -1.25
C GLU A 71 -0.09 0.82 -2.15
N THR A 72 -0.89 1.74 -1.61
CA THR A 72 -1.70 2.64 -2.43
C THR A 72 -0.79 3.58 -3.22
N PRO A 73 -0.52 3.29 -4.51
CA PRO A 73 0.52 3.96 -5.30
C PRO A 73 -0.02 5.25 -5.92
N LYS A 74 -1.13 5.78 -5.39
CA LYS A 74 -1.84 6.90 -6.02
C LYS A 74 -0.96 8.15 -6.11
N ILE A 75 0.11 8.24 -5.31
CA ILE A 75 1.08 9.33 -5.38
C ILE A 75 2.48 8.77 -5.10
N ILE A 76 3.27 8.48 -6.14
CA ILE A 76 4.72 8.30 -5.97
C ILE A 76 5.31 9.67 -5.62
N LYS A 77 5.58 9.90 -4.33
CA LYS A 77 6.16 11.17 -3.82
C LYS A 77 7.63 11.34 -4.26
N LYS A 78 8.14 12.58 -4.20
CA LYS A 78 9.53 12.96 -4.55
C LYS A 78 10.59 12.04 -3.93
N SER A 79 10.47 11.71 -2.64
CA SER A 79 11.38 10.78 -1.94
C SER A 79 11.42 9.38 -2.57
N ARG A 80 10.26 8.85 -2.99
CA ARG A 80 10.15 7.53 -3.61
C ARG A 80 10.69 7.55 -5.04
N LYS A 81 10.40 8.60 -5.82
CA LYS A 81 10.99 8.79 -7.15
C LYS A 81 12.52 8.84 -7.11
N ARG A 82 13.10 9.53 -6.12
CA ARG A 82 14.56 9.59 -5.91
C ARG A 82 15.16 8.21 -5.61
N ARG A 83 14.50 7.40 -4.77
CA ARG A 83 14.97 6.02 -4.51
C ARG A 83 14.84 5.10 -5.72
N ILE A 84 13.76 5.22 -6.48
CA ILE A 84 13.60 4.44 -7.71
C ILE A 84 14.69 4.82 -8.71
N ALA A 85 14.97 6.11 -8.89
CA ALA A 85 16.06 6.59 -9.74
C ALA A 85 17.40 5.96 -9.36
N ILE A 86 17.77 6.08 -8.08
CA ILE A 86 19.03 5.53 -7.56
C ILE A 86 19.07 4.00 -7.71
N GLY A 87 17.99 3.30 -7.35
CA GLY A 87 17.95 1.83 -7.37
C GLY A 87 17.80 1.21 -8.76
N SER A 88 17.34 1.96 -9.76
CA SER A 88 17.16 1.47 -11.14
C SER A 88 18.18 2.03 -12.13
N GLY A 89 19.06 2.94 -11.70
CA GLY A 89 19.98 3.67 -12.58
C GLY A 89 19.30 4.63 -13.55
N THR A 90 17.99 4.88 -13.40
CA THR A 90 17.23 5.76 -14.28
C THR A 90 17.18 7.20 -13.77
N SER A 91 17.12 8.16 -14.68
CA SER A 91 17.04 9.58 -14.31
C SER A 91 15.68 9.93 -13.68
N TYR A 92 15.67 10.93 -12.80
CA TYR A 92 14.44 11.41 -12.17
C TYR A 92 13.41 11.93 -13.19
N THR A 93 13.87 12.48 -14.31
CA THR A 93 13.01 13.02 -15.37
C THR A 93 12.32 11.89 -16.15
N THR A 94 13.03 10.80 -16.43
CA THR A 94 12.47 9.60 -17.06
C THR A 94 11.34 9.01 -16.21
N ILE A 95 11.52 8.94 -14.89
CA ILE A 95 10.48 8.44 -13.97
C ILE A 95 9.23 9.32 -13.99
N ASN A 96 9.38 10.65 -14.07
CA ASN A 96 8.22 11.54 -14.18
C ASN A 96 7.45 11.31 -15.48
N LYS A 97 8.15 11.24 -16.61
CA LYS A 97 7.54 10.97 -17.92
C LYS A 97 6.75 9.66 -17.92
N MET A 98 7.33 8.60 -17.38
CA MET A 98 6.67 7.28 -17.26
C MET A 98 5.41 7.33 -16.38
N LEU A 99 5.46 8.05 -15.26
CA LEU A 99 4.30 8.20 -14.38
C LEU A 99 3.18 9.02 -15.03
N ASP A 100 3.53 10.04 -15.80
CA ASP A 100 2.57 10.87 -16.52
C ASP A 100 1.90 10.08 -17.64
N GLN A 101 2.68 9.31 -18.42
CA GLN A 101 2.17 8.39 -19.44
C GLN A 101 1.21 7.35 -18.85
N TYR A 102 1.57 6.73 -17.72
CA TYR A 102 0.70 5.78 -17.03
C TYR A 102 -0.63 6.43 -16.58
N ASN A 103 -0.56 7.64 -16.01
CA ASN A 103 -1.76 8.36 -15.55
C ASN A 103 -2.66 8.79 -16.71
N GLN A 104 -2.08 9.20 -17.83
CA GLN A 104 -2.81 9.50 -19.06
C GLN A 104 -3.53 8.25 -19.59
N MET A 105 -2.82 7.14 -19.76
CA MET A 105 -3.40 5.88 -20.23
C MET A 105 -4.49 5.37 -19.28
N LYS A 106 -4.28 5.46 -17.96
CA LYS A 106 -5.29 5.11 -16.96
C LYS A 106 -6.53 5.98 -17.04
N SER A 107 -6.38 7.28 -17.30
CA SER A 107 -7.49 8.20 -17.51
C SER A 107 -8.24 7.87 -18.80
N MET A 108 -7.51 7.59 -19.88
CA MET A 108 -8.05 7.21 -21.17
C MET A 108 -8.80 5.87 -21.08
N MET A 109 -8.23 4.86 -20.44
CA MET A 109 -8.86 3.55 -20.21
C MET A 109 -10.12 3.67 -19.33
N LYS A 110 -10.12 4.56 -18.34
CA LYS A 110 -11.33 4.88 -17.55
C LYS A 110 -12.41 5.57 -18.39
N LYS A 111 -12.02 6.52 -19.24
CA LYS A 111 -12.96 7.19 -20.17
C LYS A 111 -13.51 6.19 -21.19
N PHE A 112 -12.66 5.33 -21.74
CA PHE A 112 -13.04 4.25 -22.66
C PHE A 112 -13.96 3.22 -21.99
N MET A 113 -13.67 2.76 -20.77
CA MET A 113 -14.58 1.88 -20.01
C MET A 113 -15.93 2.55 -19.72
N LYS A 114 -15.93 3.85 -19.40
CA LYS A 114 -17.17 4.61 -19.19
C LYS A 114 -17.96 4.74 -20.50
N LEU A 115 -17.30 4.98 -21.63
CA LEU A 115 -17.92 5.07 -22.95
C LEU A 115 -18.47 3.71 -23.40
N ARG A 116 -17.72 2.61 -23.19
CA ARG A 116 -18.17 1.23 -23.42
C ARG A 116 -19.36 0.85 -22.53
N LYS A 117 -19.37 1.28 -21.27
CA LYS A 117 -20.49 1.03 -20.34
C LYS A 117 -21.72 1.87 -20.69
N LYS A 118 -21.53 3.06 -21.26
CA LYS A 118 -22.60 3.92 -21.79
C LYS A 118 -23.15 3.37 -23.11
N SER A 119 -22.30 2.81 -23.96
CA SER A 119 -22.66 2.09 -25.20
C SER A 119 -23.31 0.72 -24.95
N LYS A 120 -23.00 0.02 -23.85
CA LYS A 120 -23.77 -1.17 -23.41
C LYS A 120 -25.22 -0.86 -22.99
N ARG A 121 -25.62 0.40 -22.85
CA ARG A 121 -27.03 0.83 -22.68
C ARG A 121 -27.68 1.32 -23.99
N GLY A 122 -26.97 1.26 -25.11
CA GLY A 122 -27.49 1.57 -26.43
C GLY A 122 -26.60 0.94 -27.49
N GLY A 123 -26.96 -0.28 -27.91
CA GLY A 123 -26.52 -1.03 -29.10
C GLY A 123 -25.06 -0.89 -29.53
N LEU A 124 -24.32 -2.01 -29.56
CA LEU A 124 -23.04 -2.08 -30.26
C LEU A 124 -23.26 -2.64 -31.68
N PRO A 125 -23.26 -1.82 -32.75
CA PRO A 125 -22.96 -2.31 -34.09
C PRO A 125 -21.44 -2.36 -34.26
N GLY A 126 -20.90 -3.45 -34.81
CA GLY A 126 -19.55 -3.47 -35.35
C GLY A 126 -18.50 -4.30 -34.61
N LEU A 127 -18.84 -5.50 -34.12
CA LEU A 127 -17.82 -6.56 -34.22
C LEU A 127 -17.80 -7.01 -35.69
N PRO A 128 -16.67 -6.91 -36.41
CA PRO A 128 -16.55 -7.59 -37.69
C PRO A 128 -16.67 -9.10 -37.44
N PRO A 129 -17.54 -9.81 -38.17
CA PRO A 129 -17.65 -11.26 -38.06
C PRO A 129 -16.33 -11.89 -38.54
N GLY A 130 -15.73 -12.76 -37.72
CA GLY A 130 -14.54 -13.55 -38.10
C GLY A 130 -13.25 -13.28 -37.33
N PHE A 131 -13.27 -12.56 -36.21
CA PHE A 131 -12.10 -12.48 -35.32
C PHE A 131 -12.24 -13.49 -34.17
N ASP A 132 -11.98 -14.77 -34.48
CA ASP A 132 -11.83 -15.81 -33.47
C ASP A 132 -10.57 -15.54 -32.65
N LEU A 133 -10.75 -15.36 -31.35
CA LEU A 133 -9.65 -15.28 -30.40
C LEU A 133 -9.00 -16.67 -30.30
N PRO A 134 -7.68 -16.80 -30.51
CA PRO A 134 -7.00 -18.07 -30.31
C PRO A 134 -7.09 -18.47 -28.83
N SER A 135 -7.26 -19.79 -28.63
CA SER A 135 -7.38 -20.47 -27.33
C SER A 135 -6.17 -20.25 -26.42
#